data_AF-A0A966TEM6-F1
#
_entry.id   AF-A0A966TEM6-F1
#
_cell.length_a   1.000
_cell.length_b   1.000
_cell.length_c   1.000
_cell.angle_alpha   90.00
_cell.angle_beta   90.00
_cell.angle_gamma   90.00
#
_symmetry.space_group_name_H-M   'P 1'
#
loop_
_entity.id
_entity.type
_entity.pdbx_description
1 polymer ?
#
loop_
_entity_poly.entity_id
_entity_poly.type
_entity_poly.pdbx_seq_one_letter_code
_entity_poly.pdbx_strand_id
1 'polypeptide(L)'
;VKIALFTLFSTQLMNMIFIGQFRHAGLALAIGLGACLNASLLYYHLRKGDYYKPHEGWTQFLIKLFVALTLMGLTLFYLKGDSSLWLEYSIAKRLIYLVMLILAGSSVYFGALWMMGLRLQSFIRRAI
;
A
#
# COMPACT_ATOMS: atom_id res chain seq x y z
N VAL A 1 1.92 -9.92 23.78
CA VAL A 1 3.38 -10.08 23.55
C VAL A 1 3.73 -11.26 22.63
N LYS A 2 3.05 -12.42 22.73
CA LYS A 2 3.34 -13.61 21.89
C LYS A 2 3.32 -13.36 20.37
N ILE A 3 2.37 -12.55 19.88
CA ILE A 3 2.25 -12.21 18.44
C ILE A 3 3.46 -11.41 17.96
N ALA A 4 3.93 -10.44 18.75
CA ALA A 4 5.08 -9.62 18.40
C ALA A 4 6.36 -10.48 18.34
N LEU A 5 6.57 -11.37 19.31
CA LEU A 5 7.71 -12.30 19.32
C LEU A 5 7.70 -13.23 18.10
N PHE A 6 6.54 -13.80 17.76
CA PHE A 6 6.40 -14.62 16.56
C PHE A 6 6.70 -13.83 15.28
N THR A 7 6.16 -12.61 15.18
CA THR A 7 6.39 -11.74 14.01
C THR A 7 7.87 -11.38 13.89
N LEU A 8 8.54 -11.04 15.00
CA LEU A 8 9.97 -10.74 15.01
C LEU A 8 10.79 -11.94 14.55
N PHE A 9 10.46 -13.13 15.04
CA PHE A 9 11.10 -14.37 14.61
C PHE A 9 10.90 -14.63 13.12
N SER A 10 9.66 -14.51 12.62
CA SER A 10 9.36 -14.64 11.18
C SER A 10 10.11 -13.61 10.34
N THR A 11 10.18 -12.36 10.81
CA THR A 11 10.92 -11.28 10.11
C THR A 11 12.41 -11.60 10.04
N GLN A 12 12.98 -12.17 11.10
CA GLN A 12 14.39 -12.56 11.10
C GLN A 12 14.67 -13.74 10.15
N LEU A 13 13.76 -14.72 10.05
CA LEU A 13 13.85 -15.78 9.05
C LEU A 13 13.73 -15.22 7.62
N MET A 14 12.81 -14.29 7.38
CA MET A 14 12.66 -13.63 6.09
C MET A 14 13.90 -12.83 5.70
N ASN A 15 14.51 -12.11 6.65
CA ASN A 15 15.79 -11.42 6.44
C ASN A 15 16.87 -12.39 5.97
N MET A 16 16.98 -13.56 6.62
CA MET A 16 17.96 -14.58 6.27
C MET A 16 17.73 -15.17 4.86
N ILE A 17 16.48 -15.34 4.44
CA ILE A 17 16.14 -15.84 3.10
C ILE A 17 16.37 -14.75 2.04
N PHE A 18 15.94 -13.52 2.30
CA PHE A 18 15.94 -12.46 1.28
C PHE A 18 17.28 -11.76 1.10
N ILE A 19 18.17 -11.78 2.10
CA ILE A 19 19.48 -11.13 1.98
C ILE A 19 20.34 -11.74 0.87
N GLY A 20 20.22 -13.06 0.64
CA GLY A 20 20.97 -13.76 -0.40
C GLY A 20 20.58 -13.35 -1.83
N GLN A 21 19.27 -13.20 -2.09
CA GLN A 21 18.75 -12.91 -3.43
C GLN A 21 18.59 -11.41 -3.72
N PHE A 22 18.16 -10.61 -2.73
CA PHE A 22 17.76 -9.21 -2.92
C PHE A 22 18.64 -8.20 -2.18
N ARG A 23 19.73 -8.63 -1.51
CA ARG A 23 20.64 -7.78 -0.74
C ARG A 23 19.86 -6.85 0.22
N HIS A 24 20.11 -5.55 0.17
CA HIS A 24 19.44 -4.55 1.03
C HIS A 24 17.94 -4.38 0.71
N ALA A 25 17.51 -4.61 -0.54
CA ALA A 25 16.09 -4.58 -0.88
C ALA A 25 15.33 -5.73 -0.19
N GLY A 26 16.00 -6.86 0.05
CA GLY A 26 15.45 -7.99 0.78
C GLY A 26 15.11 -7.66 2.23
N LEU A 27 15.95 -6.88 2.91
CA LEU A 27 15.69 -6.43 4.28
C LEU A 27 14.46 -5.50 4.35
N ALA A 28 14.35 -4.56 3.42
CA ALA A 28 13.18 -3.67 3.35
C ALA A 28 11.89 -4.46 3.08
N LEU A 29 11.93 -5.46 2.20
CA LEU A 29 10.81 -6.34 1.92
C LEU A 29 10.41 -7.18 3.14
N ALA A 30 11.38 -7.74 3.87
CA ALA A 30 11.14 -8.51 5.08
C ALA A 30 10.44 -7.68 6.16
N ILE A 31 10.87 -6.43 6.38
CA ILE A 31 10.24 -5.52 7.34
C ILE A 31 8.78 -5.24 6.94
N GLY A 32 8.55 -4.93 5.65
CA GLY A 32 7.19 -4.70 5.14
C GLY A 32 6.28 -5.91 5.31
N LEU A 33 6.76 -7.11 4.97
CA LEU A 33 5.99 -8.34 5.15
C LEU A 33 5.79 -8.70 6.62
N GLY A 34 6.78 -8.46 7.48
CA GLY A 34 6.66 -8.60 8.93
C GLY A 34 5.56 -7.70 9.50
N ALA A 35 5.46 -6.45 9.06
CA ALA A 35 4.37 -5.56 9.45
C ALA A 35 3.00 -6.10 9.01
N CYS A 36 2.88 -6.60 7.78
CA CYS A 36 1.66 -7.22 7.27
C CYS A 36 1.27 -8.48 8.07
N LEU A 37 2.24 -9.32 8.43
CA LEU A 37 2.04 -10.50 9.28
C LEU A 37 1.54 -10.10 10.66
N ASN A 38 2.16 -9.10 11.30
CA ASN A 38 1.73 -8.60 12.60
C ASN A 38 0.26 -8.13 12.57
N ALA A 39 -0.07 -7.29 11.58
CA ALA A 39 -1.42 -6.77 11.40
C ALA A 39 -2.44 -7.90 11.17
N SER A 40 -2.07 -8.90 10.36
CA SER A 40 -2.92 -10.06 10.07
C SER A 40 -3.16 -10.93 11.29
N LEU A 41 -2.11 -11.21 12.09
CA LEU A 41 -2.22 -12.00 13.31
C LEU A 41 -3.03 -11.27 14.38
N LEU A 42 -2.85 -9.94 14.51
CA LEU A 42 -3.65 -9.12 15.39
C LEU A 42 -5.13 -9.17 14.98
N TYR A 43 -5.42 -8.93 13.70
CA TYR A 43 -6.77 -9.02 13.15
C TYR A 43 -7.43 -10.38 13.40
N TYR A 44 -6.69 -11.48 13.17
CA TYR A 44 -7.18 -12.83 13.43
C TYR A 44 -7.57 -13.04 14.90
N HIS A 45 -6.74 -12.59 15.84
CA HIS A 45 -7.03 -12.73 17.27
C HIS A 45 -8.17 -11.83 17.73
N LEU A 46 -8.31 -10.61 17.18
CA LEU A 46 -9.47 -9.75 17.46
C LEU A 46 -10.77 -10.41 17.01
N ARG A 47 -10.78 -11.06 15.86
CA ARG A 47 -11.95 -11.75 15.33
C ARG A 47 -12.24 -13.03 16.11
N LYS A 48 -11.22 -13.82 16.45
CA LYS A 48 -11.36 -15.04 17.24
C LYS A 48 -11.85 -14.77 18.66
N GLY A 49 -11.46 -13.63 19.24
CA GLY A 49 -11.90 -13.21 20.57
C GLY A 49 -13.24 -12.47 20.58
N ASP A 50 -13.96 -12.41 19.46
CA ASP A 50 -15.23 -11.68 19.29
C ASP A 50 -15.20 -10.17 19.63
N TYR A 51 -14.01 -9.60 19.87
CA TYR A 51 -13.82 -8.16 20.13
C TYR A 51 -14.10 -7.29 18.91
N TYR A 52 -14.02 -7.86 17.70
CA TYR A 52 -14.27 -7.16 16.45
C TYR A 52 -15.11 -7.99 15.49
N LYS A 53 -16.26 -7.43 15.09
CA LYS A 53 -17.13 -7.98 14.05
C LYS A 53 -17.04 -7.05 12.83
N PRO A 54 -16.48 -7.50 11.69
CA PRO A 54 -16.40 -6.66 10.50
C PRO A 54 -17.80 -6.32 10.02
N HIS A 55 -18.03 -5.04 9.73
CA HIS A 55 -19.27 -4.55 9.14
C HIS A 55 -19.51 -5.16 7.74
N GLU A 56 -20.75 -5.20 7.28
CA GLU A 56 -21.02 -5.71 5.93
C GLU A 56 -20.45 -4.74 4.87
N GLY A 57 -19.98 -5.28 3.73
CA GLY A 57 -19.47 -4.47 2.60
C GLY A 57 -17.95 -4.34 2.47
N TRP A 58 -17.14 -4.92 3.36
CA TRP A 58 -15.66 -4.91 3.23
C TRP A 58 -15.16 -5.50 1.90
N THR A 59 -15.78 -6.58 1.42
CA THR A 59 -15.38 -7.22 0.15
C THR A 59 -15.59 -6.29 -1.04
N GLN A 60 -16.75 -5.64 -1.11
CA GLN A 60 -17.04 -4.65 -2.16
C GLN A 60 -16.10 -3.45 -2.08
N PHE A 61 -15.79 -2.98 -0.87
CA PHE A 61 -14.79 -1.92 -0.68
C PHE A 61 -13.41 -2.34 -1.18
N LEU A 62 -12.93 -3.53 -0.83
CA LEU A 62 -11.64 -4.05 -1.28
C LEU A 62 -11.56 -4.20 -2.81
N ILE A 63 -12.65 -4.63 -3.47
CA ILE A 63 -12.70 -4.71 -4.93
C ILE A 63 -12.59 -3.32 -5.56
N LYS A 64 -13.37 -2.34 -5.08
CA LYS A 64 -13.30 -0.94 -5.58
C LYS A 64 -11.91 -0.35 -5.38
N LEU A 65 -11.31 -0.60 -4.21
CA LEU A 65 -9.94 -0.17 -3.90
C LEU A 65 -8.92 -0.82 -4.83
N PHE A 66 -9.02 -2.13 -5.06
CA PHE A 66 -8.14 -2.85 -5.97
C PHE A 66 -8.21 -2.27 -7.38
N VAL A 67 -9.40 -2.06 -7.93
CA VAL A 67 -9.56 -1.46 -9.27
C VAL A 67 -8.97 -0.05 -9.32
N ALA A 68 -9.21 0.80 -8.31
CA ALA A 68 -8.62 2.14 -8.27
C ALA A 68 -7.08 2.11 -8.22
N LEU A 69 -6.50 1.19 -7.43
CA LEU A 69 -5.05 0.99 -7.37
C LEU A 69 -4.48 0.48 -8.69
N THR A 70 -5.17 -0.43 -9.38
CA THR A 70 -4.76 -0.91 -10.70
C THR A 70 -4.79 0.21 -11.73
N LEU A 71 -5.86 1.02 -11.77
CA LEU A 71 -5.96 2.17 -12.68
C LEU A 71 -4.84 3.20 -12.44
N MET A 72 -4.59 3.53 -11.17
CA MET A 72 -3.48 4.41 -10.79
C MET A 72 -2.13 3.81 -11.22
N GLY A 73 -1.90 2.53 -10.92
CA GLY A 73 -0.66 1.83 -11.24
C GLY A 73 -0.39 1.78 -12.75
N LEU A 74 -1.40 1.47 -13.55
CA LEU A 74 -1.30 1.49 -15.01
C LEU A 74 -1.02 2.92 -15.53
N THR A 75 -1.74 3.92 -15.02
CA THR A 75 -1.52 5.31 -15.44
C THR A 75 -0.09 5.73 -15.17
N LEU A 76 0.43 5.48 -13.97
CA LEU A 76 1.81 5.81 -13.61
C LEU A 76 2.82 4.99 -14.40
N PHE A 77 2.54 3.72 -14.71
CA PHE A 77 3.40 2.89 -15.53
C PHE A 77 3.57 3.48 -16.94
N TYR A 78 2.49 3.95 -17.56
CA TYR A 78 2.54 4.61 -18.87
C TYR A 78 3.14 6.02 -18.80
N LEU A 79 2.79 6.81 -17.77
CA LEU A 79 3.29 8.18 -17.62
C LEU A 79 4.75 8.25 -17.16
N LYS A 80 5.29 7.22 -16.50
CA LYS A 80 6.69 7.22 -16.03
C LYS A 80 7.69 7.53 -17.16
N GLY A 81 7.38 7.09 -18.39
CA GLY A 81 8.25 7.24 -19.54
C GLY A 81 9.54 6.40 -19.44
N ASP A 82 10.48 6.66 -20.35
CA ASP A 82 11.77 5.97 -20.35
C ASP A 82 12.61 6.38 -19.13
N SER A 83 13.25 5.39 -18.50
CA SER A 83 14.11 5.59 -17.33
C SER A 83 15.43 6.30 -17.71
N SER A 84 15.81 6.29 -18.99
CA SER A 84 16.98 7.02 -19.51
C SER A 84 16.82 8.54 -19.37
N LEU A 85 15.63 9.08 -19.70
CA LEU A 85 15.29 10.50 -19.61
C LEU A 85 15.42 11.06 -18.19
N TRP A 86 15.15 10.22 -17.18
CA TRP A 86 15.30 10.61 -15.79
C TRP A 86 16.75 10.91 -15.43
N LEU A 87 17.73 10.21 -16.03
CA LEU A 87 19.14 10.43 -15.75
C LEU A 87 19.65 11.73 -16.37
N GLU A 88 19.12 12.14 -17.51
CA GLU A 88 19.53 13.35 -18.22
C GLU A 88 18.92 14.63 -17.65
N TYR A 89 17.79 14.54 -16.96
CA TYR A 89 17.13 15.71 -16.39
C TYR A 89 17.93 16.37 -15.26
N SER A 90 18.06 17.70 -15.35
CA SER A 90 18.42 18.56 -14.22
C SER A 90 17.45 18.37 -13.04
N ILE A 91 17.92 18.61 -11.82
CA ILE A 91 17.17 18.41 -10.57
C ILE A 91 15.80 19.10 -10.61
N ALA A 92 15.72 20.31 -11.17
CA ALA A 92 14.48 21.08 -11.27
C ALA A 92 13.45 20.37 -12.16
N LYS A 93 13.88 19.83 -13.31
CA LYS A 93 13.01 19.08 -14.22
C LYS A 93 12.54 17.76 -13.58
N ARG A 94 13.41 17.06 -12.86
CA ARG A 94 13.02 15.83 -12.12
C ARG A 94 11.94 16.12 -11.08
N LEU A 95 12.08 17.19 -10.30
CA LEU A 95 11.09 17.59 -9.30
C LEU A 95 9.75 17.92 -9.95
N ILE A 96 9.75 18.72 -11.01
CA ILE A 96 8.53 19.09 -11.73
C ILE A 96 7.83 17.85 -12.29
N TYR A 97 8.56 16.94 -12.93
CA TYR A 97 8.00 15.70 -13.48
C TYR A 97 7.44 14.80 -12.38
N LEU A 98 8.16 14.66 -11.27
CA LEU A 98 7.74 13.86 -10.13
C LEU A 98 6.46 14.43 -9.47
N VAL A 99 6.36 15.74 -9.32
CA VAL A 99 5.13 16.40 -8.84
C VAL A 99 3.97 16.15 -9.81
N MET A 100 4.18 16.26 -11.12
CA MET A 100 3.14 15.95 -12.11
C MET A 100 2.67 14.49 -12.00
N LEU A 101 3.59 13.54 -11.85
CA LEU A 101 3.23 12.13 -11.66
C LEU A 101 2.41 11.91 -10.39
N ILE A 102 2.80 12.53 -9.27
CA ILE A 102 2.05 12.45 -8.01
C ILE A 102 0.63 13.00 -8.20
N LEU A 103 0.49 14.17 -8.84
CA LEU A 103 -0.83 14.78 -9.09
C LEU A 103 -1.68 13.95 -10.03
N ALA A 104 -1.11 13.40 -11.11
CA ALA A 104 -1.80 12.52 -12.04
C ALA A 104 -2.29 11.24 -11.35
N GLY A 105 -1.40 10.55 -10.63
CA GLY A 105 -1.74 9.35 -9.87
C GLY A 105 -2.81 9.61 -8.82
N SER A 106 -2.68 10.69 -8.05
CA SER A 106 -3.68 11.11 -7.06
C SER A 106 -5.04 11.36 -7.70
N SER A 107 -5.06 12.08 -8.83
CA SER A 107 -6.29 12.41 -9.55
C SER A 107 -6.99 11.16 -10.06
N VAL A 108 -6.24 10.19 -10.62
CA VAL A 108 -6.81 8.92 -11.08
C VAL A 108 -7.32 8.07 -9.92
N TYR A 109 -6.57 7.96 -8.83
CA TYR A 109 -6.98 7.20 -7.66
C TYR A 109 -8.27 7.73 -7.04
N PHE A 110 -8.31 9.03 -6.70
CA PHE A 110 -9.50 9.63 -6.11
C PHE A 110 -10.66 9.71 -7.10
N GLY A 111 -10.38 9.98 -8.38
CA GLY A 111 -11.39 9.97 -9.44
C GLY A 111 -12.04 8.59 -9.62
N ALA A 112 -11.25 7.52 -9.65
CA ALA A 112 -11.75 6.15 -9.75
C ALA A 112 -12.62 5.76 -8.55
N LEU A 113 -12.16 6.05 -7.34
CA LEU A 113 -12.94 5.79 -6.12
C LEU A 113 -14.24 6.59 -6.09
N TRP A 114 -14.20 7.86 -6.49
CA TRP A 114 -15.36 8.73 -6.56
C TRP A 114 -16.39 8.23 -7.58
N MET A 115 -15.95 7.80 -8.78
CA MET A 115 -16.82 7.19 -9.80
C MET A 115 -17.46 5.88 -9.31
N MET A 116 -16.75 5.09 -8.51
CA MET A 116 -17.29 3.86 -7.89
C MET A 116 -18.19 4.12 -6.68
N GLY A 117 -18.49 5.39 -6.37
CA GLY A 117 -19.40 5.80 -5.30
C GLY A 117 -18.79 5.77 -3.92
N LEU A 118 -17.47 5.61 -3.78
CA LEU A 118 -16.77 5.79 -2.49
C LEU A 118 -16.55 7.28 -2.25
N ARG A 119 -17.51 7.91 -1.54
CA ARG A 119 -17.37 9.29 -1.11
C ARG A 119 -16.45 9.34 0.12
N LEU A 120 -15.39 10.15 0.04
CA LEU A 120 -14.49 10.45 1.18
C LEU A 120 -15.26 10.88 2.43
N GLN A 121 -16.37 11.59 2.23
CA GLN A 121 -17.27 12.05 3.28
C GLN A 121 -17.91 10.91 4.10
N SER A 122 -18.06 9.71 3.53
CA SER A 122 -18.60 8.54 4.23
C SER A 122 -17.65 7.98 5.29
N PHE A 123 -16.36 8.29 5.20
CA PHE A 123 -15.32 7.86 6.14
C PHE A 123 -15.00 8.92 7.19
N ILE A 124 -15.39 10.18 6.95
CA ILE A 124 -15.27 11.25 7.93
C ILE A 124 -16.41 11.04 8.93
N ARG A 125 -16.15 10.23 9.97
CA ARG A 125 -16.98 10.27 11.17
C ARG A 125 -16.89 11.68 11.72
N ARG A 126 -17.98 12.42 11.62
CA ARG A 126 -18.18 13.64 12.39
C ARG A 126 -18.24 13.18 13.85
N ALA A 127 -17.14 13.31 14.57
CA ALA A 127 -17.15 13.12 16.02
C ALA A 127 -18.11 14.18 16.57
N ILE A 128 -19.25 13.71 17.11
CA ILE A 128 -20.16 14.52 17.92
C ILE A 128 -19.84 14.18 19.36
#